data_AF-A0A926UWN6-F1
#
_entry.id   AF-A0A926UWN6-F1
#
_cell.length_a   1.000
_cell.length_b   1.000
_cell.length_c   1.000
_cell.angle_alpha   90.00
_cell.angle_beta   90.00
_cell.angle_gamma   90.00
#
_symmetry.space_group_name_H-M   'P 1'
#
loop_
_entity.id
_entity.type
_entity.pdbx_description
1 polymer ?
#
loop_
_entity_poly.entity_id
_entity_poly.type
_entity_poly.pdbx_seq_one_letter_code
_entity_poly.pdbx_strand_id
1 'polypeptide(L)' 'MFDVPELTALDQASPEEIAEMIADLEQYRERIVNETLAMAQRAKIMKTQALARLEPNLAKIDTTLQSLRQRQSLK' A
#
# COMPACT_ATOMS: atom_id res chain seq x y z
N MET A 1 19.93 17.73 -10.38
CA MET A 1 20.13 16.27 -10.36
C MET A 1 19.34 15.77 -9.16
N PHE A 2 18.10 15.33 -9.37
CA PHE A 2 17.31 14.72 -8.31
C PHE A 2 17.71 13.26 -8.28
N ASP A 3 18.78 12.97 -7.55
CA ASP A 3 19.05 11.61 -7.10
C ASP A 3 17.86 11.27 -6.19
N VAL A 4 16.91 10.49 -6.69
CA VAL A 4 15.80 9.96 -5.90
C VAL A 4 16.29 8.60 -5.41
N PRO A 5 16.89 8.52 -4.21
CA PRO A 5 17.59 7.32 -3.74
C PRO A 5 16.61 6.16 -3.48
N GLU A 6 15.31 6.47 -3.41
CA GLU A 6 14.23 5.51 -3.16
C GLU A 6 14.06 4.50 -4.30
N LEU A 7 14.35 4.86 -5.56
CA LEU A 7 14.16 3.93 -6.69
C LEU A 7 15.32 2.94 -6.84
N THR A 8 16.56 3.37 -6.55
CA THR A 8 17.75 2.51 -6.55
C THR A 8 17.82 1.58 -5.34
N ALA A 9 17.33 2.04 -4.18
CA ALA A 9 17.26 1.20 -2.98
C ALA A 9 16.38 -0.05 -3.19
N LEU A 10 15.26 0.10 -3.89
CA LEU A 10 14.32 -1.01 -4.16
C LEU A 10 14.84 -2.08 -5.13
N ASP A 11 15.79 -1.74 -6.00
CA ASP A 11 16.42 -2.73 -6.90
C ASP A 11 17.51 -3.54 -6.18
N GLN A 12 18.17 -2.93 -5.20
CA GLN A 12 19.19 -3.57 -4.38
C GLN A 12 18.60 -4.36 -3.19
N ALA A 13 17.36 -4.08 -2.78
CA ALA A 13 16.70 -4.73 -1.64
C ALA A 13 16.67 -6.26 -1.75
N SER A 14 17.06 -6.98 -0.72
CA SER A 14 17.05 -8.45 -0.69
C SER A 14 15.63 -9.03 -0.81
N PRO A 15 15.46 -10.31 -1.15
CA PRO A 15 14.15 -10.95 -1.17
C PRO A 15 13.39 -10.84 0.17
N GLU A 16 14.13 -10.89 1.28
CA GLU A 16 13.60 -10.73 2.64
C GLU A 16 13.14 -9.30 2.89
N GLU A 17 13.95 -8.29 2.52
CA GLU A 17 13.57 -6.88 2.63
C GLU A 17 12.31 -6.58 1.79
N ILE A 18 12.22 -7.13 0.56
CA ILE A 18 11.02 -6.99 -0.27
C ILE A 18 9.80 -7.66 0.39
N ALA A 19 9.98 -8.82 1.04
CA ALA A 19 8.91 -9.51 1.75
C ALA A 19 8.39 -8.70 2.94
N GLU A 20 9.29 -8.12 3.74
CA GLU A 20 8.95 -7.23 4.85
C GLU A 20 8.20 -5.99 4.35
N MET A 21 8.70 -5.35 3.30
CA MET A 21 8.03 -4.19 2.69
C MET A 21 6.63 -4.53 2.18
N ILE A 22 6.43 -5.71 1.58
CA ILE A 22 5.10 -6.18 1.16
C ILE A 22 4.18 -6.32 2.38
N ALA A 23 4.65 -6.99 3.43
CA ALA A 23 3.86 -7.23 4.66
C ALA A 23 3.46 -5.91 5.34
N ASP A 24 4.38 -4.97 5.47
CA ASP A 24 4.13 -3.65 6.06
C ASP A 24 3.09 -2.87 5.24
N LEU A 25 3.19 -2.91 3.91
CA LEU A 25 2.29 -2.18 3.03
C LEU A 25 0.88 -2.80 3.00
N GLU A 26 0.78 -4.13 3.11
CA GLU A 26 -0.49 -4.84 3.30
C GLU A 26 -1.16 -4.49 4.63
N GLN A 27 -0.39 -4.49 5.72
CA GLN A 27 -0.90 -4.10 7.04
C GLN A 27 -1.36 -2.65 7.04
N TYR A 28 -0.59 -1.75 6.41
CA TYR A 28 -0.98 -0.36 6.26
C TYR A 28 -2.30 -0.23 5.48
N ARG A 29 -2.44 -0.96 4.37
CA ARG A 29 -3.67 -1.00 3.57
C ARG A 29 -4.88 -1.41 4.40
N GLU A 30 -4.76 -2.47 5.17
CA GLU A 30 -5.84 -2.96 6.03
C GLU A 30 -6.20 -1.91 7.09
N ARG A 31 -5.19 -1.34 7.76
CA ARG A 31 -5.38 -0.33 8.80
C ARG A 31 -6.16 0.88 8.29
N ILE A 32 -5.78 1.43 7.14
CA ILE A 32 -6.48 2.61 6.59
C ILE A 32 -7.93 2.29 6.21
N VAL A 33 -8.22 1.08 5.71
CA VAL A 33 -9.59 0.64 5.42
C VAL A 33 -10.38 0.58 6.72
N ASN A 34 -9.85 -0.10 7.74
CA ASN A 34 -10.52 -0.25 9.02
C ASN A 34 -10.75 1.09 9.72
N GLU A 35 -9.75 1.97 9.76
CA GLU A 35 -9.86 3.32 10.32
C GLU A 35 -10.91 4.14 9.56
N THR A 36 -10.88 4.12 8.23
CA THR A 36 -11.85 4.84 7.38
C THR A 36 -13.28 4.33 7.60
N LEU A 37 -13.47 3.02 7.69
CA LEU A 37 -14.78 2.42 7.94
C LEU A 37 -15.30 2.74 9.34
N ALA A 38 -14.43 2.70 10.35
CA ALA A 38 -14.79 3.08 11.72
C ALA A 38 -15.18 4.56 11.81
N MET A 39 -14.44 5.45 11.15
CA MET A 39 -14.77 6.87 11.05
C MET A 39 -16.09 7.11 10.29
N ALA A 40 -16.29 6.41 9.18
CA ALA A 40 -17.51 6.49 8.39
C ALA A 40 -18.73 6.06 9.21
N GLN A 41 -18.61 4.96 9.96
CA GLN A 41 -19.67 4.49 10.85
C GLN A 41 -20.04 5.54 11.90
N ARG A 42 -19.04 6.14 12.56
CA ARG A 42 -19.25 7.22 13.54
C ARG A 42 -19.91 8.45 12.91
N ALA A 43 -19.53 8.78 11.68
CA ALA A 43 -20.09 9.89 10.92
C ALA A 43 -21.41 9.55 10.19
N LYS A 44 -21.94 8.32 10.36
CA LYS A 44 -23.12 7.80 9.63
C LYS A 44 -23.00 7.90 8.10
N ILE A 45 -21.78 7.86 7.58
CA ILE A 45 -21.48 7.81 6.15
C ILE A 45 -21.62 6.36 5.68
N MET A 46 -22.27 6.15 4.53
CA MET A 46 -22.38 4.83 3.95
C MET A 46 -21.00 4.25 3.59
N LYS A 47 -20.80 2.96 3.87
CA LYS A 47 -19.58 2.21 3.55
C LYS A 47 -19.10 2.46 2.12
N THR A 48 -20.01 2.45 1.15
CA THR A 48 -19.71 2.66 -0.27
C THR A 48 -19.10 4.04 -0.55
N GLN A 49 -19.63 5.10 0.06
CA GLN A 49 -19.07 6.46 -0.08
C GLN A 49 -17.70 6.58 0.60
N ALA A 50 -17.53 5.95 1.76
CA ALA A 50 -16.26 5.96 2.48
C ALA A 50 -15.17 5.23 1.69
N LEU A 51 -15.48 4.05 1.14
CA LEU A 51 -14.57 3.30 0.29
C LEU A 51 -14.26 4.03 -1.02
N ALA A 52 -15.25 4.65 -1.67
CA ALA A 52 -15.02 5.42 -2.89
C ALA A 52 -14.03 6.58 -2.71
N ARG A 53 -13.95 7.17 -1.51
CA ARG A 53 -12.93 8.19 -1.18
C ARG A 53 -11.54 7.59 -0.96
N LEU A 54 -11.48 6.34 -0.53
CA LEU A 54 -10.24 5.63 -0.22
C LEU A 54 -9.66 4.93 -1.46
N GLU A 55 -10.51 4.54 -2.42
CA GLU A 55 -10.17 3.84 -3.68
C GLU A 55 -8.92 4.38 -4.38
N PRO A 56 -8.74 5.70 -4.60
CA PRO A 56 -7.54 6.20 -5.27
C PRO A 56 -6.24 5.92 -4.52
N ASN A 57 -6.29 5.89 -3.18
CA ASN A 57 -5.13 5.57 -2.35
C ASN A 57 -4.91 4.05 -2.30
N LEU A 58 -5.98 3.26 -2.17
CA LEU A 58 -5.88 1.78 -2.23
C LEU A 58 -5.30 1.32 -3.57
N ALA A 59 -5.75 1.90 -4.68
CA ALA A 59 -5.24 1.57 -6.00
C ALA A 59 -3.74 1.84 -6.15
N LYS A 60 -3.22 2.93 -5.56
CA LYS A 60 -1.78 3.22 -5.53
C LYS A 60 -1.02 2.17 -4.72
N ILE A 61 -1.50 1.86 -3.53
CA ILE A 61 -0.92 0.83 -2.65
C ILE A 61 -0.92 -0.53 -3.35
N ASP A 62 -2.03 -0.90 -3.99
CA ASP A 62 -2.18 -2.16 -4.72
C ASP A 62 -1.24 -2.24 -5.93
N THR A 63 -1.04 -1.13 -6.64
CA THR A 63 -0.05 -1.05 -7.74
C THR A 63 1.37 -1.22 -7.22
N THR A 64 1.71 -0.60 -6.09
CA THR A 64 3.02 -0.76 -5.45
C THR A 64 3.24 -2.19 -4.97
N LEU A 65 2.22 -2.81 -4.34
CA LEU A 65 2.27 -4.22 -3.93
C LEU A 65 2.50 -5.15 -5.12
N GLN A 66 1.81 -4.93 -6.22
CA GLN A 66 2.02 -5.72 -7.45
C GLN A 66 3.46 -5.57 -7.96
N SER A 67 3.98 -4.35 -7.96
CA SER A 67 5.37 -4.08 -8.39
C SER A 67 6.39 -4.77 -7.48
N LEU A 68 6.19 -4.72 -6.16
CA LEU A 68 7.07 -5.38 -5.18
C LEU A 68 7.01 -6.91 -5.32
N ARG A 69 5.81 -7.49 -5.45
CA ARG A 69 5.62 -8.93 -5.66
C ARG A 69 6.23 -9.42 -6.97
N GLN A 70 6.12 -8.63 -8.04
CA GLN A 70 6.76 -8.95 -9.31
C GLN A 70 8.28 -8.98 -9.14
N ARG A 71 8.86 -8.00 -8.45
CA ARG A 71 10.30 -7.98 -8.15
C ARG A 71 10.73 -9.17 -7.29
N GLN A 72 9.95 -9.54 -6.28
CA GLN A 72 10.21 -10.71 -5.44
C GLN A 72 10.25 -12.00 -6.26
N SER A 73 9.34 -12.16 -7.24
CA SER A 73 9.31 -13.33 -8.12
C SER A 73 10.46 -13.40 -9.13
N LEU A 74 11.14 -12.28 -9.37
CA LEU A 74 12.28 -12.17 -10.29
C LEU A 74 13.64 -12.34 -9.60
N LYS A 75 13.68 -12.39 -8.26
CA LYS A 75 14.87 -12.68 -7.47
C LYS A 75 14.91 -14.16 -7.08
#